data_AF-A0A809R7L6-F1
#
_entry.id   AF-A0A809R7L6-F1
#
_cell.length_a   1.000
_cell.length_b   1.000
_cell.length_c   1.000
_cell.angle_alpha   90.00
_cell.angle_beta   90.00
_cell.angle_gamma   90.00
#
_symmetry.space_group_name_H-M   'P 1'
#
loop_
_entity.id
_entity.type
_entity.pdbx_description
1 polymer ?
#
loop_
_entity_poly.entity_id
_entity_poly.type
_entity_poly.pdbx_seq_one_letter_code
_entity_poly.pdbx_strand_id
1 'polypeptide(L)'
;MKKRLLIAVGVAVSALALAVVVVQGARGRGVAVNQQGVPATFAMDVVKRTSGDRVDVRGPFTFAVPRVSVTHPELSIHMRNAARFEKDGNRAHFSGRAVARLGGREIPGVVVVRVADNRRPGDPPPSVAPDVLAVLFEAAQGSFRFQWEGHVRDGDIAVFERVLE
;
A
#
# COMPACT_ATOMS: atom_id res chain seq x y z
N MET A 1 38.90 -64.05 18.76
CA MET A 1 37.60 -63.90 18.05
C MET A 1 36.60 -63.22 18.97
N LYS A 2 35.98 -62.12 18.51
CA LYS A 2 34.63 -61.59 18.83
C LYS A 2 34.63 -60.06 18.70
N LYS A 3 34.40 -59.58 17.47
CA LYS A 3 34.09 -58.17 17.18
C LYS A 3 32.64 -57.92 17.60
N ARG A 4 32.41 -57.07 18.59
CA ARG A 4 31.06 -56.60 18.93
C ARG A 4 30.78 -55.35 18.10
N LEU A 5 29.95 -55.52 17.07
CA LEU A 5 29.47 -54.43 16.22
C LEU A 5 28.30 -53.75 16.95
N LEU A 6 28.51 -52.56 17.51
CA LEU A 6 27.45 -51.70 18.02
C LEU A 6 26.96 -50.84 16.86
N ILE A 7 25.78 -51.18 16.33
CA ILE A 7 25.09 -50.36 15.33
C ILE A 7 24.37 -49.25 16.08
N ALA A 8 24.92 -48.04 16.03
CA ALA A 8 24.26 -46.85 16.54
C ALA A 8 23.21 -46.38 15.52
N VAL A 9 21.93 -46.63 15.79
CA VAL A 9 20.81 -46.00 15.08
C VAL A 9 20.41 -44.77 15.91
N GLY A 10 20.74 -43.58 15.43
CA GLY A 10 20.43 -42.31 16.10
C GLY A 10 19.71 -41.36 15.14
N VAL A 11 18.38 -41.43 15.20
CA VAL A 11 17.35 -40.64 14.50
C VAL A 11 17.76 -39.22 14.09
N ALA A 12 17.78 -38.96 12.77
CA ALA A 12 17.79 -37.60 12.24
C ALA A 12 16.41 -36.98 12.44
N VAL A 13 16.27 -36.09 13.43
CA VAL A 13 15.07 -35.27 13.61
C VAL A 13 15.15 -34.13 12.59
N SER A 14 14.58 -34.34 11.41
CA SER A 14 14.39 -33.27 10.44
C SER A 14 13.31 -32.32 10.95
N ALA A 15 13.72 -31.19 11.53
CA ALA A 15 12.80 -30.11 11.86
C ALA A 15 12.28 -29.48 10.55
N LEU A 16 11.03 -29.78 10.20
CA LEU A 16 10.31 -29.04 9.15
C LEU A 16 9.99 -27.65 9.71
N ALA A 17 10.81 -26.66 9.35
CA ALA A 17 10.46 -25.26 9.59
C ALA A 17 9.26 -24.92 8.69
N LEU A 18 8.06 -24.87 9.28
CA LEU A 18 6.89 -24.30 8.60
C LEU A 18 7.19 -22.83 8.32
N ALA A 19 7.26 -22.46 7.03
CA ALA A 19 7.54 -21.09 6.63
C ALA A 19 6.31 -20.23 6.93
N VAL A 20 6.31 -19.57 8.09
CA VAL A 20 5.30 -18.58 8.49
C VAL A 20 5.17 -17.52 7.39
N VAL A 21 3.94 -17.30 6.90
CA VAL A 21 3.67 -16.28 5.88
C VAL A 21 3.07 -15.05 6.56
N VAL A 22 3.81 -13.94 6.53
CA VAL A 22 3.32 -12.65 7.04
C VAL A 22 2.76 -11.84 5.88
N VAL A 23 1.54 -11.33 6.02
CA VAL A 23 0.89 -10.45 5.06
C VAL A 23 0.64 -9.10 5.69
N GLN A 24 1.29 -8.07 5.16
CA GLN A 24 1.02 -6.67 5.49
C GLN A 24 0.27 -6.02 4.33
N GLY A 25 -0.61 -5.08 4.59
CA GLY A 25 -1.33 -4.42 3.51
C GLY A 25 -2.01 -3.12 3.88
N ALA A 26 -2.43 -2.40 2.85
CA ALA A 26 -3.26 -1.22 2.92
C ALA A 26 -4.41 -1.37 1.93
N ARG A 27 -5.64 -1.28 2.42
CA ARG A 27 -6.86 -1.34 1.63
C ARG A 27 -7.70 -0.11 1.92
N GLY A 28 -8.35 0.44 0.91
CA GLY A 28 -9.28 1.54 1.13
C GLY A 28 -9.95 2.00 -0.14
N ARG A 29 -11.07 2.70 0.03
CA ARG A 29 -11.77 3.40 -1.03
C ARG A 29 -12.52 4.55 -0.41
N GLY A 30 -12.52 5.70 -1.06
CA GLY A 30 -13.26 6.84 -0.54
C GLY A 30 -13.02 8.15 -1.27
N VAL A 31 -13.44 9.20 -0.60
CA VAL A 31 -13.19 10.60 -0.94
C VAL A 31 -12.38 11.22 0.18
N ALA A 32 -11.24 11.78 -0.17
CA ALA A 32 -10.43 12.58 0.74
C ALA A 32 -10.48 14.06 0.31
N VAL A 33 -10.36 14.97 1.26
CA VAL A 33 -10.43 16.42 1.02
C VAL A 33 -9.19 17.07 1.60
N ASN A 34 -8.48 17.85 0.78
CA ASN A 34 -7.28 18.58 1.21
C ASN A 34 -7.64 19.85 1.99
N GLN A 35 -6.61 20.55 2.49
CA GLN A 35 -6.79 21.79 3.26
C GLN A 35 -7.47 22.92 2.48
N GLN A 36 -7.37 22.90 1.14
CA GLN A 36 -8.03 23.86 0.24
C GLN A 36 -9.47 23.47 -0.11
N GLY A 37 -10.01 22.38 0.46
CA GLY A 37 -11.37 21.90 0.16
C GLY A 37 -11.49 21.17 -1.17
N VAL A 38 -10.39 20.82 -1.82
CA VAL A 38 -10.39 20.09 -3.10
C VAL A 38 -10.57 18.60 -2.80
N PRO A 39 -11.66 17.97 -3.27
CA PRO A 39 -11.88 16.54 -3.10
C PRO A 39 -11.01 15.73 -4.05
N ALA A 40 -10.66 14.53 -3.62
CA ALA A 40 -10.01 13.52 -4.43
C ALA A 40 -10.64 12.15 -4.15
N THR A 41 -10.92 11.37 -5.19
CA THR A 41 -11.34 9.98 -5.04
C THR A 41 -10.11 9.08 -5.02
N PHE A 42 -10.16 8.00 -4.25
CA PHE A 42 -9.09 7.01 -4.19
C PHE A 42 -9.63 5.59 -4.05
N ALA A 43 -8.85 4.62 -4.51
CA ALA A 43 -9.03 3.21 -4.21
C ALA A 43 -7.68 2.50 -4.20
N MET A 44 -7.50 1.57 -3.26
CA MET A 44 -6.27 0.79 -3.10
C MET A 44 -6.53 -0.60 -2.52
N ASP A 45 -5.72 -1.56 -2.95
CA ASP A 45 -5.66 -2.90 -2.37
C ASP A 45 -4.22 -3.41 -2.56
N VAL A 46 -3.32 -2.93 -1.70
CA VAL A 46 -1.88 -3.20 -1.80
C VAL A 46 -1.46 -4.15 -0.69
N VAL A 47 -0.71 -5.19 -1.05
CA VAL A 47 -0.23 -6.21 -0.13
C VAL A 47 1.25 -6.50 -0.33
N LYS A 48 1.92 -6.74 0.80
CA LYS A 48 3.26 -7.34 0.89
C LYS A 48 3.13 -8.70 1.58
N ARG A 49 3.61 -9.74 0.93
CA ARG A 49 3.71 -11.09 1.48
C ARG A 49 5.17 -11.43 1.72
N THR A 50 5.46 -11.91 2.92
CA THR A 50 6.80 -12.35 3.32
C THR A 50 6.72 -13.81 3.74
N SER A 51 7.52 -14.69 3.15
CA SER A 51 7.59 -16.12 3.48
C SER A 51 9.05 -16.57 3.42
N GLY A 52 9.66 -16.79 4.60
CA GLY A 52 11.12 -16.91 4.71
C GLY A 52 11.81 -15.71 4.06
N ASP A 53 12.72 -15.95 3.13
CA ASP A 53 13.46 -14.91 2.40
C ASP A 53 12.70 -14.32 1.20
N ARG A 54 11.50 -14.83 0.88
CA ARG A 54 10.72 -14.38 -0.28
C ARG A 54 9.81 -13.23 0.12
N VAL A 55 9.94 -12.11 -0.61
CA VAL A 55 9.06 -10.95 -0.49
C VAL A 55 8.35 -10.72 -1.83
N ASP A 56 7.02 -10.68 -1.80
CA ASP A 56 6.16 -10.35 -2.95
C ASP A 56 5.31 -9.12 -2.60
N VAL A 57 5.43 -8.06 -3.40
CA VAL A 57 4.63 -6.83 -3.26
C VAL A 57 3.80 -6.64 -4.52
N ARG A 58 2.50 -6.39 -4.34
CA ARG A 58 1.57 -6.21 -5.46
C ARG A 58 0.35 -5.41 -5.04
N GLY A 59 -0.45 -5.04 -6.04
CA GLY A 59 -1.77 -4.45 -5.81
C GLY A 59 -1.93 -3.07 -6.42
N PRO A 60 -3.15 -2.71 -6.84
CA PRO A 60 -3.41 -1.48 -7.55
C PRO A 60 -3.60 -0.29 -6.61
N PHE A 61 -3.39 0.90 -7.18
CA PHE A 61 -3.81 2.17 -6.61
C PHE A 61 -4.38 3.07 -7.72
N THR A 62 -5.50 3.70 -7.43
CA THR A 62 -6.10 4.73 -8.29
C THR A 62 -6.42 5.96 -7.48
N PHE A 63 -6.17 7.12 -8.06
CA PHE A 63 -6.43 8.41 -7.45
C PHE A 63 -6.93 9.38 -8.52
N ALA A 64 -7.94 10.20 -8.23
CA ALA A 64 -8.41 11.21 -9.15
C ALA A 64 -8.83 12.49 -8.43
N VAL A 65 -8.47 13.63 -9.02
CA VAL A 65 -8.89 14.97 -8.62
C VAL A 65 -9.69 15.57 -9.77
N PRO A 66 -10.99 15.86 -9.57
CA PRO A 66 -11.88 16.33 -10.63
C PRO A 66 -11.53 17.74 -11.12
N ARG A 67 -10.74 18.50 -10.38
CA ARG A 67 -10.24 19.82 -10.81
C ARG A 67 -8.94 20.15 -10.08
N VAL A 68 -7.83 20.19 -10.81
CA VAL A 68 -6.54 20.60 -10.24
C VAL A 68 -6.36 22.12 -10.29
N SER A 69 -6.88 22.77 -11.33
CA SER A 69 -6.97 24.23 -11.44
C SER A 69 -8.01 24.65 -12.47
N VAL A 70 -8.25 25.96 -12.64
CA VAL A 70 -9.15 26.50 -13.67
C VAL A 70 -8.72 26.06 -15.07
N THR A 71 -7.42 25.87 -15.31
CA THR A 71 -6.85 25.52 -16.62
C THR A 71 -6.48 24.04 -16.77
N HIS A 72 -6.60 23.23 -15.71
CA HIS A 72 -6.22 21.82 -15.71
C HIS A 72 -7.42 20.94 -15.33
N PRO A 73 -8.11 20.37 -16.34
CA PRO A 73 -9.50 19.97 -16.17
C PRO A 73 -9.73 18.69 -15.37
N GLU A 74 -8.73 17.83 -15.16
CA GLU A 74 -8.83 16.64 -14.32
C GLU A 74 -7.44 16.02 -14.22
N LEU A 75 -7.10 15.42 -13.08
CA LEU A 75 -5.92 14.58 -12.94
C LEU A 75 -6.34 13.22 -12.40
N SER A 76 -5.94 12.14 -13.05
CA SER A 76 -5.98 10.80 -12.47
C SER A 76 -4.60 10.16 -12.47
N ILE A 77 -4.33 9.33 -11.46
CA ILE A 77 -3.09 8.58 -11.32
C ILE A 77 -3.47 7.11 -11.14
N HIS A 78 -2.89 6.24 -11.96
CA HIS A 78 -3.13 4.82 -11.94
C HIS A 78 -1.81 4.06 -11.79
N MET A 79 -1.67 3.32 -10.70
CA MET A 79 -0.61 2.34 -10.47
C MET A 79 -1.20 0.94 -10.53
N ARG A 80 -0.74 0.11 -11.45
CA ARG A 80 -1.26 -1.26 -11.60
C ARG A 80 -0.79 -2.18 -10.48
N ASN A 81 0.49 -2.08 -10.12
CA ASN A 81 1.10 -2.87 -9.06
C ASN A 81 2.10 -2.01 -8.28
N ALA A 82 1.96 -2.00 -6.96
CA ALA A 82 3.01 -1.54 -6.07
C ALA A 82 4.27 -2.41 -6.25
N ALA A 83 5.43 -1.77 -6.20
CA ALA A 83 6.74 -2.42 -6.21
C ALA A 83 7.41 -2.38 -4.83
N ARG A 84 7.00 -1.45 -3.96
CA ARG A 84 7.50 -1.30 -2.59
C ARG A 84 6.33 -1.10 -1.65
N PHE A 85 6.46 -1.65 -0.44
CA PHE A 85 5.49 -1.49 0.63
C PHE A 85 6.20 -1.59 1.98
N GLU A 86 5.92 -0.61 2.84
CA GLU A 86 6.41 -0.51 4.21
C GLU A 86 5.21 -0.19 5.11
N LYS A 87 5.16 -0.82 6.27
CA LYS A 87 4.15 -0.57 7.31
C LYS A 87 4.86 -0.21 8.60
N ASP A 88 4.33 0.80 9.28
CA ASP A 88 4.75 1.24 10.61
C ASP A 88 3.50 1.52 11.44
N GLY A 89 3.20 0.64 12.40
CA GLY A 89 1.96 0.71 13.17
C GLY A 89 0.71 0.73 12.27
N ASN A 90 -0.07 1.79 12.36
CA ASN A 90 -1.28 2.09 11.59
C ASN A 90 -1.00 2.88 10.30
N ARG A 91 0.26 3.06 9.93
CA ARG A 91 0.68 3.78 8.73
C ARG A 91 1.24 2.82 7.70
N ALA A 92 1.00 3.13 6.44
CA ALA A 92 1.61 2.41 5.33
C ALA A 92 2.14 3.39 4.28
N HIS A 93 3.22 2.97 3.65
CA HIS A 93 3.89 3.66 2.57
C HIS A 93 4.12 2.68 1.44
N PHE A 94 3.68 3.03 0.23
CA PHE A 94 3.89 2.19 -0.94
C PHE A 94 4.16 3.01 -2.18
N SER A 95 4.85 2.41 -3.14
CA SER A 95 5.21 3.07 -4.39
C SER A 95 5.35 2.09 -5.55
N GLY A 96 5.28 2.62 -6.76
CA GLY A 96 5.41 1.84 -7.98
C GLY A 96 5.25 2.69 -9.23
N ARG A 97 5.48 2.05 -10.38
CA ARG A 97 5.27 2.69 -11.69
C ARG A 97 3.79 3.02 -11.87
N ALA A 98 3.52 4.25 -12.29
CA ALA A 98 2.18 4.75 -12.49
C ALA A 98 2.10 5.59 -13.76
N VAL A 99 0.86 5.83 -14.20
CA VAL A 99 0.56 6.78 -15.28
C VAL A 99 -0.38 7.83 -14.72
N ALA A 100 0.03 9.09 -14.83
CA ALA A 100 -0.84 10.24 -14.61
C ALA A 100 -1.54 10.60 -15.92
N ARG A 101 -2.85 10.88 -15.89
CA ARG A 101 -3.62 11.44 -17.00
C ARG A 101 -4.03 12.85 -16.64
N LEU A 102 -3.58 13.81 -17.45
CA LEU A 102 -3.87 15.23 -17.25
C LEU A 102 -4.37 15.82 -18.58
N GLY A 103 -5.62 16.26 -18.62
CA GLY A 103 -6.20 16.85 -19.85
C GLY A 103 -6.09 15.95 -21.09
N GLY A 104 -6.26 14.64 -20.91
CA GLY A 104 -6.14 13.64 -21.98
C GLY A 104 -4.71 13.19 -22.29
N ARG A 105 -3.67 13.82 -21.73
CA ARG A 105 -2.28 13.40 -21.89
C ARG A 105 -1.90 12.37 -20.84
N GLU A 106 -1.30 11.27 -21.27
CA GLU A 106 -0.67 10.29 -20.39
C GLU A 106 0.79 10.68 -20.10
N ILE A 107 1.15 10.63 -18.82
CA ILE A 107 2.48 10.98 -18.30
C ILE A 107 2.94 9.78 -17.47
N PRO A 108 3.92 8.98 -17.95
CA PRO A 108 4.47 7.87 -17.17
C PRO A 108 5.36 8.40 -16.04
N GLY A 109 5.38 7.71 -14.90
CA GLY A 109 6.16 8.10 -13.74
C GLY A 109 6.12 7.10 -12.61
N VAL A 110 6.42 7.58 -11.41
CA VAL A 110 6.33 6.83 -10.15
C VAL A 110 5.35 7.55 -9.24
N VAL A 111 4.44 6.79 -8.63
CA VAL A 111 3.61 7.29 -7.54
C VAL A 111 4.16 6.77 -6.22
N VAL A 112 4.17 7.65 -5.22
CA VAL A 112 4.45 7.36 -3.82
C VAL A 112 3.21 7.73 -3.04
N VAL A 113 2.69 6.78 -2.26
CA VAL A 113 1.46 6.95 -1.49
C VAL A 113 1.75 6.67 -0.04
N ARG A 114 1.29 7.56 0.84
CA ARG A 114 1.34 7.39 2.28
C ARG A 114 -0.08 7.45 2.82
N VAL A 115 -0.38 6.54 3.74
CA VAL A 115 -1.69 6.48 4.39
C VAL A 115 -1.54 6.29 5.89
N ALA A 116 -2.51 6.81 6.63
CA ALA A 116 -2.67 6.56 8.05
C ALA A 116 -4.13 6.17 8.34
N ASP A 117 -4.29 4.97 8.90
CA ASP A 117 -5.55 4.40 9.40
C ASP A 117 -5.76 4.92 10.82
N ASN A 118 -6.56 5.98 10.97
CA ASN A 118 -6.80 6.64 12.25
C ASN A 118 -8.15 6.23 12.87
N ARG A 119 -9.06 5.67 12.08
CA ARG A 119 -10.38 5.22 12.52
C ARG A 119 -10.36 3.73 12.83
N ARG A 120 -10.92 3.32 13.97
CA ARG A 120 -11.12 1.89 14.22
C ARG A 120 -12.42 1.44 13.54
N PRO A 121 -12.51 0.17 13.14
CA PRO A 121 -13.77 -0.41 12.66
C PRO A 121 -14.89 -0.20 13.71
N GLY A 122 -15.92 0.56 13.34
CA GLY A 122 -17.09 0.83 14.19
C GLY A 122 -17.10 2.18 14.90
N ASP A 123 -16.07 3.03 14.73
CA ASP A 123 -16.05 4.37 15.32
C ASP A 123 -17.06 5.31 14.63
N PRO A 124 -18.03 5.91 15.34
CA PRO A 124 -18.97 6.87 14.74
C PRO A 124 -18.30 8.23 14.51
N PRO A 125 -18.49 8.88 13.35
CA PRO A 125 -18.12 10.29 13.17
C PRO A 125 -18.89 11.16 14.20
N PRO A 126 -18.29 12.19 14.84
CA PRO A 126 -17.02 12.84 14.53
C PRO A 126 -15.90 12.67 15.60
N SER A 127 -16.00 11.71 16.52
CA SER A 127 -15.11 11.65 17.71
C SER A 127 -13.68 11.16 17.44
N VAL A 128 -13.35 10.75 16.21
CA VAL A 128 -12.05 10.16 15.84
C VAL A 128 -11.41 10.92 14.69
N ALA A 129 -10.09 11.10 14.75
CA ALA A 129 -9.32 11.75 13.69
C ALA A 129 -9.55 11.00 12.36
N PRO A 130 -9.83 11.71 11.26
CA PRO A 130 -10.02 11.07 9.96
C PRO A 130 -8.72 10.43 9.46
N ASP A 131 -8.84 9.38 8.66
CA ASP A 131 -7.70 8.79 7.95
C ASP A 131 -7.04 9.83 7.05
N VAL A 132 -5.75 9.63 6.80
CA VAL A 132 -4.95 10.55 5.99
C VAL A 132 -4.48 9.83 4.74
N LEU A 133 -4.55 10.53 3.61
CA LEU A 133 -3.99 10.12 2.33
C LEU A 133 -3.06 11.21 1.81
N ALA A 134 -1.82 10.84 1.50
CA ALA A 134 -0.87 11.69 0.79
C ALA A 134 -0.35 10.97 -0.47
N VAL A 135 -0.32 11.70 -1.58
CA VAL A 135 0.06 11.21 -2.90
C VAL A 135 1.11 12.14 -3.48
N LEU A 136 2.22 11.56 -3.91
CA LEU A 136 3.26 12.22 -4.69
C LEU A 136 3.40 11.45 -6.00
N PHE A 137 3.38 12.17 -7.13
CA PHE A 137 3.69 11.62 -8.43
C PHE A 137 4.85 12.39 -9.05
N GLU A 138 5.83 11.67 -9.57
CA GLU A 138 6.98 12.22 -10.26
C GLU A 138 7.07 11.59 -11.65
N ALA A 139 7.03 12.43 -12.69
CA ALA A 139 7.16 11.97 -14.08
C ALA A 139 8.53 11.33 -14.31
N ALA A 140 8.57 10.28 -15.12
CA ALA A 140 9.82 9.62 -15.51
C ALA A 140 10.70 10.51 -16.42
N GLN A 141 10.08 11.47 -17.10
CA GLN A 141 10.73 12.42 -17.99
C GLN A 141 10.10 13.81 -17.83
N GLY A 142 10.93 14.86 -17.96
CA GLY A 142 10.50 16.24 -17.79
C GLY A 142 10.39 16.65 -16.31
N SER A 143 9.67 17.73 -16.04
CA SER A 143 9.56 18.35 -14.72
C SER A 143 8.18 18.21 -14.06
N PHE A 144 7.26 17.44 -14.66
CA PHE A 144 5.93 17.29 -14.10
C PHE A 144 5.99 16.53 -12.77
N ARG A 145 5.54 17.21 -11.72
CA ARG A 145 5.40 16.69 -10.36
C ARG A 145 4.05 17.10 -9.82
N PHE A 146 3.40 16.18 -9.12
CA PHE A 146 2.13 16.42 -8.46
C PHE A 146 2.19 15.96 -7.01
N GLN A 147 1.71 16.78 -6.09
CA GLN A 147 1.61 16.45 -4.67
C GLN A 147 0.22 16.81 -4.17
N TRP A 148 -0.35 15.93 -3.37
CA TRP A 148 -1.66 16.12 -2.76
C TRP A 148 -1.70 15.42 -1.41
N GLU A 149 -2.34 16.07 -0.43
CA GLU A 149 -2.54 15.51 0.91
C GLU A 149 -3.89 15.95 1.45
N GLY A 150 -4.63 15.04 2.09
CA GLY A 150 -5.92 15.35 2.66
C GLY A 150 -6.46 14.27 3.60
N HIS A 151 -7.60 14.60 4.20
CA HIS A 151 -8.29 13.74 5.17
C HIS A 151 -9.47 13.03 4.51
N VAL A 152 -9.65 11.75 4.81
CA VAL A 152 -10.78 10.96 4.32
C VAL A 152 -12.09 11.46 4.94
N ARG A 153 -13.02 11.87 4.08
CA ARG A 153 -14.37 12.33 4.46
C ARG A 153 -15.39 11.22 4.33
N ASP A 154 -15.38 10.55 3.18
CA ASP A 154 -16.26 9.42 2.88
C ASP A 154 -15.43 8.18 2.57
N GLY A 155 -15.84 7.02 3.10
CA GLY A 155 -15.05 5.79 3.02
C GLY A 155 -13.99 5.68 4.13
N ASP A 156 -13.04 4.77 3.92
CA ASP A 156 -12.13 4.31 4.97
C ASP A 156 -10.80 3.77 4.39
N ILE A 157 -9.77 3.79 5.24
CA ILE A 157 -8.46 3.19 4.98
C ILE A 157 -8.13 2.22 6.11
N ALA A 158 -7.94 0.95 5.77
CA ALA A 158 -7.46 -0.08 6.67
C ALA A 158 -5.98 -0.40 6.40
N VAL A 159 -5.13 -0.28 7.42
CA VAL A 159 -3.73 -0.73 7.41
C VAL A 159 -3.61 -1.95 8.32
N PHE A 160 -3.22 -3.09 7.75
CA PHE A 160 -3.31 -4.37 8.45
C PHE A 160 -2.04 -5.20 8.36
N GLU A 161 -1.96 -6.15 9.29
CA GLU A 161 -0.99 -7.23 9.30
C GLU A 161 -1.68 -8.50 9.76
N ARG A 162 -1.37 -9.63 9.12
CA ARG A 162 -1.85 -10.95 9.54
C ARG A 162 -0.82 -12.01 9.25
N VAL A 163 -0.81 -13.03 10.09
CA VAL A 163 -0.03 -14.25 9.88
C VAL A 163 -0.94 -15.30 9.26
N LEU A 164 -0.47 -15.97 8.20
CA LEU A 164 -1.12 -17.14 7.66
C LEU A 164 -0.35 -18.36 8.18
N GLU A 165 -1.05 -19.19 8.94
CA GLU A 165 -0.60 -20.50 9.42
C GLU A 165 -0.93 -21.60 8.40
#